data_AF-A0AAW2W3M7-F1
#
_entry.id   AF-A0AAW2W3M7-F1
#
_cell.length_a   1.000
_cell.length_b   1.000
_cell.length_c   1.000
_cell.angle_alpha   90.00
_cell.angle_beta   90.00
_cell.angle_gamma   90.00
#
_symmetry.space_group_name_H-M   'P 1'
#
loop_
_entity.id
_entity.type
_entity.pdbx_description
1 polymer ?
#
loop_
_entity_poly.entity_id
_entity_poly.type
_entity_poly.pdbx_seq_one_letter_code
_entity_poly.pdbx_strand_id
1 'polypeptide(L)'
;VVQKTAATFAPRASTASKNPAVPGTVLYTVFEVQGYASLLVGGALSFNLIFPSNEPDIWRLMGMWSIWMFTIPSLRARDCSKNEKEALNYLFLLIPLLNVIIPFFLKSFAVVWSADTVAFFAMYAWKLGWLSQKE
;
A
#
# COMPACT_ATOMS: atom_id res chain seq x y z
N VAL A 1 22.35 43.91 35.03
CA VAL A 1 22.69 42.72 34.21
C VAL A 1 21.39 42.03 33.85
N VAL A 2 20.93 42.18 32.61
CA VAL A 2 19.71 41.52 32.12
C VAL A 2 20.09 40.07 31.81
N GLN A 3 19.55 39.11 32.57
CA GLN A 3 19.72 37.69 32.26
C GLN A 3 19.14 37.44 30.86
N LYS A 4 20.01 37.06 29.93
CA LYS A 4 19.60 36.44 28.67
C LYS A 4 19.02 35.07 29.01
N THR A 5 17.72 35.02 29.30
CA THR A 5 16.97 33.77 29.34
C THR A 5 17.14 33.14 27.96
N ALA A 6 17.82 31.99 27.93
CA ALA A 6 17.99 31.18 26.75
C ALA A 6 16.63 31.04 26.07
N ALA A 7 16.57 31.35 24.78
CA ALA A 7 15.45 31.01 23.92
C ALA A 7 15.37 29.48 23.85
N THR A 8 14.79 28.87 24.89
CA THR A 8 14.47 27.46 24.96
C THR A 8 13.45 27.17 23.88
N PHE A 9 13.93 26.67 22.73
CA PHE A 9 13.25 25.75 21.82
C PHE A 9 11.76 26.02 21.51
N ALA A 10 11.36 27.28 21.32
CA ALA A 10 10.10 27.59 20.67
C ALA A 10 10.22 27.25 19.16
N PRO A 11 9.14 26.76 18.56
CA PRO A 11 9.08 25.52 17.80
C PRO A 11 9.95 25.57 16.54
N ARG A 12 10.60 24.45 16.17
CA ARG A 12 10.86 24.25 14.73
C ARG A 12 9.47 24.20 14.12
N ALA A 13 9.07 25.30 13.47
CA ALA A 13 7.95 25.27 12.57
C ALA A 13 8.16 24.01 11.73
N SER A 14 7.24 23.05 11.84
CA SER A 14 7.10 22.00 10.84
C SER A 14 6.74 22.74 9.56
N THR A 15 7.76 23.33 8.95
CA THR A 15 7.74 23.68 7.54
C THR A 15 7.46 22.34 6.93
N ALA A 16 6.23 22.19 6.44
CA ALA A 16 5.78 20.97 5.79
C ALA A 16 6.80 20.66 4.70
N SER A 17 7.80 19.83 5.04
CA SER A 17 8.77 19.35 4.09
C SER A 17 7.92 18.57 3.10
N LYS A 18 7.88 19.06 1.85
CA LYS A 18 7.24 18.31 0.77
C LYS A 18 7.83 16.89 0.79
N ASN A 19 7.00 15.91 0.47
CA ASN A 19 7.39 14.52 0.45
C ASN A 19 8.71 14.37 -0.34
N PRO A 20 9.81 13.86 0.25
CA PRO A 20 11.09 13.73 -0.46
C PRO A 20 11.02 12.70 -1.60
N ALA A 21 10.03 11.80 -1.60
CA ALA A 21 9.80 10.81 -2.63
C ALA A 21 9.00 11.39 -3.82
N VAL A 22 9.52 12.45 -4.45
CA VAL A 22 8.91 13.02 -5.67
C VAL A 22 9.32 12.25 -6.93
N PRO A 23 8.52 12.28 -8.02
CA PRO A 23 8.89 11.65 -9.28
C PRO A 23 10.30 12.03 -9.74
N GLY A 24 11.11 11.03 -10.10
CA GLY A 24 12.51 11.21 -10.50
C GLY A 24 13.54 11.09 -9.36
N THR A 25 13.10 10.94 -8.10
CA THR A 25 14.01 10.61 -6.99
C THR A 25 14.20 9.11 -6.84
N VAL A 26 15.35 8.70 -6.31
CA VAL A 26 15.62 7.30 -5.94
C VAL A 26 14.56 6.77 -4.97
N LEU A 27 14.14 7.60 -4.02
CA LEU A 27 13.15 7.21 -3.01
C LEU A 27 11.78 6.92 -3.63
N TYR A 28 11.35 7.71 -4.62
CA TYR A 28 10.14 7.43 -5.39
C TYR A 28 10.23 6.07 -6.09
N THR A 29 11.34 5.81 -6.81
CA THR A 29 11.55 4.55 -7.53
C THR A 29 11.59 3.35 -6.60
N VAL A 30 12.24 3.47 -5.44
CA VAL A 30 12.29 2.39 -4.43
C VAL A 30 10.89 2.05 -3.95
N PHE A 31 10.07 3.03 -3.59
CA PHE A 31 8.71 2.78 -3.13
C PHE A 31 7.80 2.22 -4.23
N GLU A 32 7.98 2.67 -5.46
CA GLU A 32 7.23 2.14 -6.60
C GLU A 32 7.59 0.67 -6.87
N VAL A 33 8.88 0.37 -6.98
CA VAL A 33 9.38 -1.00 -7.20
C VAL A 33 9.00 -1.91 -6.04
N GLN A 34 9.19 -1.48 -4.79
CA GLN A 34 8.78 -2.25 -3.61
C GLN A 34 7.28 -2.56 -3.63
N GLY A 35 6.45 -1.58 -4.02
CA GLY A 35 5.01 -1.76 -4.09
C GLY A 35 4.60 -2.84 -5.09
N TYR A 36 5.10 -2.76 -6.32
CA TYR A 36 4.76 -3.74 -7.35
C TYR A 36 5.45 -5.09 -7.14
N ALA A 37 6.69 -5.11 -6.66
CA ALA A 37 7.40 -6.35 -6.33
C ALA A 37 6.68 -7.10 -5.21
N SER A 38 6.23 -6.41 -4.16
CA SER A 38 5.47 -7.04 -3.08
C SER A 38 4.11 -7.58 -3.53
N LEU A 39 3.44 -6.92 -4.48
CA LEU A 39 2.22 -7.46 -5.10
C LEU A 39 2.50 -8.78 -5.81
N LEU A 40 3.52 -8.82 -6.68
CA LEU A 40 3.85 -10.01 -7.49
C LEU A 40 4.39 -11.17 -6.64
N VAL A 41 5.35 -10.89 -5.75
CA VAL A 41 5.91 -11.89 -4.84
C VAL A 41 4.82 -12.39 -3.88
N GLY A 42 3.97 -11.48 -3.39
CA GLY A 42 2.84 -11.82 -2.56
C GLY A 42 1.84 -12.76 -3.23
N GLY A 43 1.57 -12.54 -4.53
CA GLY A 43 0.79 -13.47 -5.34
C GLY A 43 1.45 -14.83 -5.46
N ALA A 44 2.73 -14.87 -5.82
CA ALA A 44 3.46 -16.12 -5.94
C ALA A 44 3.49 -16.92 -4.61
N LEU A 45 3.58 -16.23 -3.47
CA LEU A 45 3.45 -16.85 -2.15
C LEU A 45 2.02 -17.33 -1.85
N SER A 46 1.00 -16.54 -2.15
CA SER A 46 -0.41 -16.90 -1.94
C SER A 46 -0.83 -18.13 -2.74
N PHE A 47 -0.34 -18.24 -3.97
CA PHE A 47 -0.55 -19.36 -4.89
C PHE A 47 0.38 -20.54 -4.63
N ASN A 48 1.19 -20.51 -3.56
CA ASN A 48 2.04 -21.62 -3.14
C ASN A 48 3.14 -21.97 -4.16
N LEU A 49 3.61 -21.00 -4.95
CA LEU A 49 4.55 -21.23 -6.06
C LEU A 49 6.03 -21.19 -5.63
N ILE A 50 6.37 -20.42 -4.60
CA ILE A 50 7.77 -20.24 -4.15
C ILE A 50 8.16 -21.28 -3.10
N PHE A 51 7.32 -21.44 -2.08
CA PHE A 51 7.52 -22.39 -0.97
C PHE A 51 6.30 -23.31 -0.89
N PRO A 52 6.22 -24.34 -1.74
CA PRO A 52 5.05 -25.19 -1.83
C PRO A 52 4.87 -25.99 -0.54
N SER A 53 3.70 -25.84 0.07
CA SER A 53 3.28 -26.57 1.26
C SER A 53 1.79 -26.90 1.25
N ASN A 54 1.44 -27.99 1.91
CA ASN A 54 0.05 -28.44 2.05
C ASN A 54 -0.61 -27.83 3.31
N GLU A 55 0.17 -27.19 4.16
CA GLU A 55 -0.30 -26.58 5.41
C GLU A 55 -0.55 -25.07 5.27
N PRO A 56 -1.35 -24.47 6.17
CA PRO A 56 -1.51 -23.02 6.25
C PRO A 56 -0.23 -22.38 6.83
N ASP A 57 0.74 -22.11 5.96
CA ASP A 57 2.04 -21.57 6.34
C ASP A 57 2.09 -20.03 6.43
N ILE A 58 3.03 -19.54 7.23
CA ILE A 58 3.33 -18.11 7.39
C ILE A 58 3.65 -17.44 6.05
N TRP A 59 4.31 -18.15 5.13
CA TRP A 59 4.65 -17.62 3.80
C TRP A 59 3.40 -17.27 2.99
N ARG A 60 2.38 -18.14 3.03
CA ARG A 60 1.12 -17.95 2.30
C ARG A 60 0.27 -16.86 2.96
N LEU A 61 0.31 -16.77 4.30
CA LEU A 61 -0.31 -15.69 5.06
C LEU A 61 0.32 -14.33 4.74
N MET A 62 1.65 -14.25 4.67
CA MET A 62 2.38 -13.06 4.22
C MET A 62 2.09 -12.71 2.77
N GLY A 63 1.94 -13.72 1.91
CA GLY A 63 1.49 -13.53 0.54
C GLY A 63 0.13 -12.83 0.47
N MET A 64 -0.83 -13.31 1.24
CA MET A 64 -2.18 -12.75 1.28
C MET A 64 -2.18 -11.29 1.75
N TRP A 65 -1.45 -10.99 2.83
CA TRP A 65 -1.42 -9.65 3.42
C TRP A 65 -0.52 -8.65 2.67
N SER A 66 0.18 -9.13 1.64
CA SER A 66 1.20 -8.35 0.93
C SER A 66 0.67 -7.03 0.36
N ILE A 67 -0.53 -7.05 -0.21
CA ILE A 67 -1.15 -5.88 -0.84
C ILE A 67 -1.45 -4.81 0.21
N TRP A 68 -1.96 -5.22 1.37
CA TRP A 68 -2.28 -4.31 2.46
C TRP A 68 -1.05 -3.76 3.20
N MET A 69 -0.09 -4.63 3.52
CA MET A 69 1.03 -4.27 4.39
C MET A 69 2.23 -3.69 3.64
N PHE A 70 2.40 -4.03 2.36
CA PHE A 70 3.56 -3.60 1.58
C PHE A 70 3.17 -2.79 0.35
N THR A 71 2.24 -3.27 -0.48
CA THR A 71 1.91 -2.57 -1.74
C THR A 71 1.27 -1.20 -1.49
N ILE A 72 0.16 -1.15 -0.76
CA ILE A 72 -0.58 0.10 -0.51
C ILE A 72 0.27 1.12 0.27
N PRO A 73 0.95 0.77 1.38
CA PRO A 73 1.76 1.73 2.12
C PRO A 73 2.96 2.23 1.33
N SER A 74 3.58 1.37 0.51
CA SER A 74 4.70 1.75 -0.36
C SER A 74 4.25 2.74 -1.43
N LEU A 75 3.17 2.43 -2.15
CA LEU A 75 2.62 3.34 -3.15
C LEU A 75 2.11 4.65 -2.54
N ARG A 76 1.63 4.62 -1.29
CA ARG A 76 1.20 5.83 -0.57
C ARG A 76 2.37 6.67 -0.02
N ALA A 77 3.55 6.08 0.14
CA ALA A 77 4.74 6.77 0.65
C ALA A 77 5.39 7.66 -0.40
N ARG A 78 5.23 7.37 -1.69
CA ARG A 78 5.63 8.27 -2.79
C ARG A 78 4.70 9.46 -2.94
N ASP A 79 5.16 10.49 -3.64
CA ASP A 79 4.32 11.64 -3.97
C ASP A 79 3.29 11.23 -5.02
N CYS A 80 2.01 11.26 -4.65
CA CYS A 80 0.89 10.78 -5.46
C CYS A 80 -0.01 11.93 -5.88
N SER A 81 -0.70 11.74 -7.01
CA SER A 81 -1.82 12.60 -7.37
C SER A 81 -2.93 12.51 -6.31
N LYS A 82 -3.77 13.55 -6.23
CA LYS A 82 -4.89 13.57 -5.26
C LYS A 82 -5.81 12.36 -5.43
N ASN A 83 -6.13 11.99 -6.66
CA ASN A 83 -7.01 10.86 -6.97
C ASN A 83 -6.38 9.52 -6.60
N GLU A 84 -5.09 9.33 -6.87
CA GLU A 84 -4.38 8.11 -6.48
C GLU A 84 -4.31 7.98 -4.95
N LYS A 85 -4.04 9.09 -4.26
CA LYS A 85 -4.02 9.09 -2.79
C LYS A 85 -5.36 8.72 -2.19
N GLU A 86 -6.47 9.19 -2.78
CA GLU A 86 -7.82 8.77 -2.35
C GLU A 86 -8.07 7.30 -2.62
N ALA A 87 -7.69 6.78 -3.79
CA ALA A 87 -7.82 5.37 -4.13
C ALA A 87 -7.09 4.49 -3.11
N LEU A 88 -5.84 4.84 -2.80
CA LEU A 88 -5.02 4.14 -1.82
C LEU A 88 -5.60 4.22 -0.40
N ASN A 89 -6.18 5.36 -0.01
CA ASN A 89 -6.83 5.49 1.30
C ASN A 89 -8.07 4.60 1.42
N TYR A 90 -8.90 4.53 0.36
CA TYR A 90 -10.04 3.63 0.34
C TYR A 90 -9.62 2.16 0.36
N LEU A 91 -8.60 1.81 -0.43
CA LEU A 91 -8.04 0.46 -0.43
C LEU A 91 -7.44 0.08 0.92
N PHE A 92 -6.76 1.00 1.60
CA PHE A 92 -6.20 0.75 2.92
C PHE A 92 -7.25 0.33 3.96
N LEU A 93 -8.49 0.81 3.81
CA LEU A 93 -9.62 0.40 4.67
C LEU A 93 -10.36 -0.83 4.12
N LEU A 94 -10.58 -0.89 2.81
CA LEU A 94 -11.34 -1.96 2.16
C LEU A 94 -10.63 -3.31 2.25
N ILE A 95 -9.32 -3.34 1.97
CA ILE A 95 -8.55 -4.58 1.89
C ILE A 95 -8.55 -5.36 3.21
N PRO A 96 -8.32 -4.76 4.40
CA PRO A 96 -8.45 -5.47 5.68
C PRO A 96 -9.83 -6.08 5.89
N LEU A 97 -10.90 -5.38 5.49
CA LEU A 97 -12.26 -5.88 5.61
C LEU A 97 -12.45 -7.11 4.72
N LEU A 98 -11.97 -7.09 3.48
CA LEU A 98 -11.98 -8.26 2.59
C LEU A 98 -11.16 -9.42 3.17
N ASN A 99 -9.95 -9.14 3.66
CA ASN A 99 -9.06 -10.12 4.27
C ASN A 99 -9.64 -10.79 5.51
N VAL A 100 -10.50 -10.10 6.25
CA VAL A 100 -11.20 -10.67 7.41
C VAL A 100 -12.47 -11.41 6.99
N ILE A 101 -13.27 -10.84 6.08
CA ILE A 101 -14.59 -11.37 5.70
C ILE A 101 -14.46 -12.63 4.81
N ILE A 102 -13.60 -12.61 3.80
CA ILE A 102 -13.52 -13.69 2.81
C ILE A 102 -13.16 -15.05 3.44
N PRO A 103 -12.19 -15.16 4.37
CA PRO A 103 -11.84 -16.43 5.00
C PRO A 103 -12.98 -17.13 5.78
N PHE A 104 -14.03 -16.40 6.20
CA PHE A 104 -15.20 -17.02 6.83
C PHE A 104 -15.98 -17.92 5.85
N PHE A 105 -15.91 -17.62 4.55
CA PHE A 105 -16.62 -18.36 3.50
C PHE A 105 -15.65 -19.22 2.69
N LEU A 106 -14.48 -18.66 2.34
CA LEU A 106 -13.49 -19.25 1.44
C LEU A 106 -12.12 -19.25 2.13
N LYS A 107 -11.75 -20.39 2.72
CA LYS A 107 -10.48 -20.60 3.45
C LYS A 107 -9.27 -20.74 2.51
N SER A 108 -9.04 -19.75 1.64
CA SER A 108 -7.99 -19.80 0.62
C SER A 108 -7.23 -18.48 0.53
N PHE A 109 -5.91 -18.53 0.79
CA PHE A 109 -5.01 -17.39 0.65
C PHE A 109 -4.99 -16.81 -0.77
N ALA A 110 -5.01 -17.67 -1.78
CA ALA A 110 -5.01 -17.25 -3.19
C ALA A 110 -6.29 -16.51 -3.58
N VAL A 111 -7.44 -16.94 -3.04
CA VAL A 111 -8.72 -16.26 -3.28
C VAL A 111 -8.71 -14.86 -2.69
N VAL A 112 -8.24 -14.73 -1.45
CA VAL A 112 -8.18 -13.44 -0.76
C VAL A 112 -7.23 -12.49 -1.48
N TRP A 113 -6.01 -12.93 -1.82
CA TRP A 113 -5.06 -12.12 -2.59
C TRP A 113 -5.60 -11.71 -3.97
N SER A 114 -6.33 -12.63 -4.64
CA SER A 114 -6.95 -12.33 -5.93
C SER A 114 -8.06 -11.28 -5.81
N ALA A 115 -8.91 -11.40 -4.77
CA ALA A 115 -9.94 -10.41 -4.48
C ALA A 115 -9.33 -9.04 -4.18
N ASP A 116 -8.25 -9.00 -3.39
CA ASP A 116 -7.52 -7.79 -3.08
C ASP A 116 -6.89 -7.15 -4.33
N THR A 117 -6.34 -7.97 -5.22
CA THR A 117 -5.77 -7.52 -6.50
C THR A 117 -6.86 -6.92 -7.39
N VAL A 118 -8.01 -7.58 -7.52
CA VAL A 118 -9.15 -7.07 -8.27
C VAL A 118 -9.65 -5.76 -7.67
N ALA A 119 -9.80 -5.68 -6.34
CA ALA A 119 -10.19 -4.46 -5.66
C ALA A 119 -9.18 -3.33 -5.90
N PHE A 120 -7.88 -3.62 -5.81
CA PHE A 120 -6.80 -2.69 -6.08
C PHE A 120 -6.92 -2.08 -7.48
N PHE A 121 -6.98 -2.91 -8.52
CA PHE A 121 -7.10 -2.42 -9.90
C PHE A 121 -8.43 -1.74 -10.19
N ALA A 122 -9.55 -2.23 -9.62
CA ALA A 122 -10.86 -1.60 -9.79
C ALA A 122 -10.90 -0.19 -9.20
N MET A 123 -10.33 0.00 -8.01
CA MET A 123 -10.25 1.31 -7.36
C MET A 123 -9.33 2.27 -8.13
N TYR A 124 -8.18 1.78 -8.62
CA TYR A 124 -7.30 2.54 -9.48
C TYR A 124 -7.99 2.94 -10.79
N ALA A 125 -8.67 2.01 -11.46
CA ALA A 125 -9.39 2.27 -12.70
C ALA A 125 -10.52 3.30 -12.52
N TRP A 126 -11.24 3.23 -11.40
CA TRP A 126 -12.29 4.19 -11.06
C TRP A 126 -11.74 5.59 -10.77
N LYS A 127 -10.72 5.70 -9.91
CA LYS A 127 -10.21 7.00 -9.44
C LYS A 127 -9.26 7.69 -10.40
N LEU A 128 -8.47 6.95 -11.16
CA LEU A 128 -7.60 7.51 -12.21
C LEU A 128 -8.35 7.71 -13.53
N GLY A 129 -9.64 7.39 -13.59
CA GLY A 129 -10.47 7.64 -14.76
C GLY A 129 -10.11 6.77 -15.97
N TRP A 130 -9.45 5.62 -15.79
CA TRP A 130 -9.21 4.67 -16.89
C TRP A 130 -10.52 4.20 -17.54
N LEU A 131 -11.62 4.21 -16.79
CA LEU A 131 -12.98 3.92 -17.27
C LEU A 131 -13.79 5.18 -17.63
N SER A 132 -13.24 6.37 -17.39
CA SER A 132 -13.96 7.66 -17.50
C SER A 132 -13.49 8.48 -18.72
N GLN A 133 -13.12 7.82 -19.82
CA GLN A 133 -12.85 8.47 -21.11
C GLN A 133 -14.13 8.73 -21.95
N LYS A 134 -15.30 8.82 -21.32
CA LYS A 134 -16.53 9.30 -21.95
C LYS A 134 -17.21 10.31 -21.04
N GLU A 135 -16.91 11.58 -21.26
CA GLU A 135 -17.84 12.63 -21.72
C GLU A 135 -17.09 13.96 -21.93
#